data_AF-A0A930RUW9-F1
#
_entry.id   AF-A0A930RUW9-F1
#
_cell.length_a   1.000
_cell.length_b   1.000
_cell.length_c   1.000
_cell.angle_alpha   90.00
_cell.angle_beta   90.00
_cell.angle_gamma   90.00
#
_symmetry.space_group_name_H-M   'P 1'
#
loop_
_entity.id
_entity.type
_entity.pdbx_description
1 polymer ?
#
loop_
_entity_poly.entity_id
_entity_poly.type
_entity_poly.pdbx_seq_one_letter_code
_entity_poly.pdbx_strand_id
1 'polypeptide(L)'
;GALVSFIGMYLVMQLGEKRVSMIGVSATGGILHNVGQLMVASWMAKSWTVLLYLPAMSIVGIFAGIAIGIAANYALTHVKLLKKYSDKKVG
;
A
#
# COMPACT_ATOMS: atom_id res chain seq x y z
N GLY A 1 4.36 6.65 9.43
CA GLY A 1 3.62 6.20 8.22
C GLY A 1 3.52 4.68 8.12
N ALA A 2 4.65 3.99 7.98
CA ALA A 2 4.69 2.57 7.60
C ALA A 2 3.84 1.61 8.46
N LEU A 3 3.89 1.72 9.79
CA LEU A 3 3.07 0.85 10.66
C LEU A 3 1.56 1.07 10.46
N VAL A 4 1.11 2.33 10.38
CA VAL A 4 -0.29 2.68 10.11
C VAL A 4 -0.73 2.14 8.75
N SER A 5 0.13 2.30 7.74
CA SER A 5 -0.08 1.77 6.40
C SER A 5 -0.19 0.24 6.40
N PHE A 6 0.71 -0.45 7.09
CA PHE A 6 0.73 -1.91 7.17
C PHE A 6 -0.56 -2.45 7.81
N ILE A 7 -0.94 -1.91 8.97
CA ILE A 7 -2.17 -2.33 9.67
C ILE A 7 -3.39 -2.06 8.78
N GLY A 8 -3.47 -0.89 8.16
CA GLY A 8 -4.59 -0.56 7.29
C GLY A 8 -4.67 -1.44 6.04
N MET A 9 -3.54 -1.69 5.37
CA MET A 9 -3.50 -2.62 4.24
C MET A 9 -3.92 -4.02 4.65
N TYR A 10 -3.44 -4.51 5.81
CA TYR A 10 -3.84 -5.80 6.34
C TYR A 10 -5.37 -5.88 6.57
N LEU A 11 -5.95 -4.86 7.19
CA LEU A 11 -7.41 -4.78 7.39
C LEU A 11 -8.17 -4.72 6.06
N VAL A 12 -7.68 -3.96 5.08
CA VAL A 12 -8.28 -3.87 3.75
C VAL A 12 -8.22 -5.21 3.01
N MET A 13 -7.13 -5.97 3.16
CA MET A 13 -7.00 -7.30 2.57
C MET A 13 -8.03 -8.29 3.14
N GLN A 14 -8.46 -8.12 4.40
CA GLN A 14 -9.50 -8.95 5.01
C GLN A 14 -10.89 -8.77 4.37
N LEU A 15 -11.13 -7.70 3.59
CA LEU A 15 -12.39 -7.53 2.86
C LEU A 15 -12.56 -8.53 1.71
N GLY A 16 -11.47 -9.23 1.34
CA GLY A 16 -11.41 -10.28 0.34
C GLY A 16 -11.04 -9.78 -1.05
N GLU A 17 -10.35 -10.63 -1.82
CA GLU A 17 -9.83 -10.32 -3.17
C GLU A 17 -10.94 -9.96 -4.18
N LYS A 18 -12.18 -10.36 -3.92
CA LYS A 18 -13.35 -10.01 -4.75
C LYS A 18 -13.75 -8.53 -4.62
N ARG A 19 -13.35 -7.86 -3.54
CA ARG A 19 -13.74 -6.48 -3.24
C ARG A 19 -12.59 -5.50 -3.41
N VAL A 20 -11.35 -5.92 -3.16
CA VAL A 20 -10.19 -5.04 -3.27
C VAL A 20 -9.05 -5.74 -3.99
N SER A 21 -8.55 -5.10 -5.05
CA SER A 21 -7.38 -5.55 -5.79
C SER A 21 -6.09 -5.21 -5.06
N MET A 22 -4.98 -5.84 -5.42
CA MET A 22 -3.65 -5.49 -4.89
C MET A 22 -3.27 -4.02 -5.17
N ILE A 23 -3.76 -3.46 -6.28
CA ILE A 23 -3.60 -2.04 -6.61
C ILE A 23 -4.38 -1.18 -5.60
N GLY A 24 -5.63 -1.55 -5.30
CA GLY A 24 -6.45 -0.87 -4.30
C GLY A 24 -5.83 -0.93 -2.90
N VAL A 25 -5.36 -2.09 -2.47
CA VAL A 25 -4.65 -2.27 -1.18
C VAL A 25 -3.44 -1.34 -1.12
N SER A 26 -2.61 -1.32 -2.17
CA SER A 26 -1.41 -0.48 -2.23
C SER A 26 -1.72 1.02 -2.27
N ALA A 27 -2.76 1.44 -3.00
CA ALA A 27 -3.23 2.83 -3.01
C ALA A 27 -3.71 3.28 -1.62
N THR A 28 -4.50 2.45 -0.93
CA THR A 28 -4.90 2.72 0.46
C THR A 28 -3.69 2.78 1.39
N GLY A 29 -2.72 1.88 1.20
CA GLY A 29 -1.45 1.90 1.91
C GLY A 29 -0.69 3.22 1.74
N GLY A 30 -0.63 3.75 0.52
CA GLY A 30 0.01 5.03 0.22
C GLY A 30 -0.65 6.21 0.94
N ILE A 31 -1.98 6.28 0.94
CA ILE A 31 -2.72 7.31 1.70
C ILE A 31 -2.42 7.18 3.20
N LEU A 32 -2.56 5.99 3.76
CA LEU A 32 -2.37 5.75 5.19
C LEU A 32 -0.92 5.97 5.66
N HIS A 33 0.06 5.73 4.77
CA HIS A 33 1.45 6.07 5.04
C HIS A 33 1.59 7.57 5.24
N ASN A 34 1.02 8.37 4.34
CA ASN A 34 1.08 9.83 4.37
C ASN A 34 0.31 10.39 5.57
N VAL A 35 -0.87 9.83 5.88
CA VAL A 35 -1.63 10.17 7.10
C VAL A 35 -0.77 9.92 8.34
N GLY A 36 -0.25 8.70 8.51
CA GLY A 36 0.55 8.35 9.67
C GLY A 36 1.87 9.11 9.76
N GLN A 37 2.45 9.53 8.64
CA GLN A 37 3.65 10.38 8.61
C GLN A 37 3.33 11.81 9.00
N LEU A 38 2.30 12.42 8.41
CA LEU A 38 1.89 13.79 8.71
C LEU A 38 1.37 13.93 10.13
N MET A 39 0.74 12.90 10.68
CA MET A 39 0.32 12.88 12.09
C MET A 39 1.52 12.99 13.04
N VAL A 40 2.55 12.18 12.83
CA VAL A 40 3.78 12.24 13.63
C VAL A 40 4.49 13.58 13.43
N ALA A 41 4.57 14.07 12.18
CA ALA A 41 5.17 15.36 11.88
C ALA A 41 4.44 16.53 12.56
N SER A 42 3.10 16.51 12.55
CA SER A 42 2.26 17.53 13.21
C SER A 42 2.49 17.53 14.72
N TRP A 43 2.61 16.34 15.32
CA TRP A 43 2.91 16.20 16.74
C TRP A 43 4.30 16.75 17.08
N MET A 44 5.32 16.40 16.29
CA MET A 44 6.68 16.91 16.48
C MET A 44 6.76 18.43 16.30
N ALA A 45 6.05 18.97 15.32
CA ALA A 45 6.00 20.41 15.02
C ALA A 45 5.09 21.20 15.99
N LYS A 46 4.36 20.52 16.89
CA LYS A 46 3.32 21.11 17.75
C LYS A 46 2.32 21.97 16.97
N SER A 47 2.04 21.60 15.72
CA SER A 47 1.16 22.36 14.83
C SER A 47 0.37 21.45 13.91
N TRP A 48 -0.94 21.69 13.85
CA TRP A 48 -1.87 20.97 12.97
C TRP A 48 -1.81 21.45 11.52
N THR A 49 -1.16 22.58 11.23
CA THR A 49 -1.03 23.14 9.88
C THR A 49 -0.34 22.16 8.92
N VAL A 50 0.52 21.27 9.42
CA VAL A 50 1.18 20.24 8.62
C VAL A 50 0.17 19.24 8.01
N LEU A 51 -0.99 19.02 8.63
CA LEU A 51 -2.06 18.20 8.04
C LEU A 51 -2.72 18.86 6.82
N LEU A 52 -2.56 20.16 6.58
CA LEU A 52 -3.08 20.81 5.37
C LEU A 52 -2.42 20.29 4.09
N TYR A 53 -1.24 19.65 4.20
CA TYR A 53 -0.60 18.96 3.08
C TYR A 53 -1.25 17.61 2.74
N LEU A 54 -2.17 17.11 3.57
CA LEU A 54 -2.77 15.79 3.43
C LEU A 54 -3.52 15.58 2.10
N PRO A 55 -4.28 16.54 1.54
CA PRO A 55 -4.89 16.37 0.22
C PRO A 55 -3.86 16.18 -0.89
N ALA A 56 -2.84 17.05 -0.95
CA ALA A 56 -1.78 16.97 -1.96
C ALA A 56 -0.95 15.69 -1.81
N MET A 57 -0.53 15.37 -0.59
CA MET A 57 0.21 14.14 -0.29
C MET A 57 -0.63 12.90 -0.58
N SER A 58 -1.94 12.89 -0.30
CA SER A 58 -2.79 11.73 -0.59
C SER A 58 -2.87 11.46 -2.09
N ILE A 59 -2.97 12.50 -2.93
CA ILE A 59 -2.95 12.35 -4.40
C ILE A 59 -1.64 11.67 -4.84
N VAL A 60 -0.50 12.16 -4.37
CA VAL A 60 0.81 11.56 -4.66
C VAL A 60 0.89 10.11 -4.14
N GLY A 61 0.39 9.88 -2.93
CA GLY A 61 0.33 8.56 -2.31
C GLY A 61 -0.54 7.56 -3.07
N ILE A 62 -1.65 8.01 -3.67
CA ILE A 62 -2.48 7.18 -4.55
C ILE A 62 -1.70 6.79 -5.80
N PHE A 63 -1.08 7.74 -6.50
CA PHE A 63 -0.30 7.43 -7.70
C PHE A 63 0.87 6.49 -7.41
N ALA A 64 1.61 6.75 -6.34
CA ALA A 64 2.69 5.88 -5.88
C ALA A 64 2.15 4.48 -5.53
N GLY A 65 1.05 4.42 -4.78
CA GLY A 65 0.40 3.17 -4.40
C GLY A 65 -0.10 2.38 -5.61
N ILE A 66 -0.65 3.03 -6.63
CA ILE A 66 -1.03 2.37 -7.89
C ILE A 66 0.20 1.78 -8.58
N ALA A 67 1.27 2.55 -8.73
CA ALA A 67 2.51 2.09 -9.37
C ALA A 67 3.10 0.87 -8.63
N ILE A 68 3.16 0.94 -7.29
CA ILE A 68 3.62 -0.18 -6.44
C ILE A 68 2.70 -1.39 -6.59
N GLY A 69 1.38 -1.19 -6.65
CA GLY A 69 0.42 -2.27 -6.81
C GLY A 69 0.53 -2.99 -8.16
N ILE A 70 0.82 -2.26 -9.23
CA ILE A 70 1.09 -2.85 -10.55
C ILE A 70 2.40 -3.66 -10.50
N ALA A 71 3.46 -3.09 -9.93
CA ALA A 71 4.74 -3.77 -9.77
C ALA A 71 4.62 -5.04 -8.91
N ALA A 72 3.86 -4.99 -7.83
CA ALA A 72 3.61 -6.12 -6.94
C ALA A 72 2.84 -7.25 -7.66
N ASN A 73 1.81 -6.92 -8.43
CA ASN A 73 1.09 -7.91 -9.25
C ASN A 73 2.01 -8.60 -10.26
N TYR A 74 2.86 -7.82 -10.93
CA TYR A 74 3.84 -8.38 -11.87
C TYR A 74 4.82 -9.32 -11.15
N ALA A 75 5.42 -8.86 -10.05
CA ALA A 75 6.35 -9.66 -9.26
C ALA A 75 5.73 -10.98 -8.76
N LEU A 76 4.52 -10.92 -8.18
CA LEU A 76 3.85 -12.12 -7.67
C LEU A 76 3.45 -13.08 -8.77
N THR A 77 3.06 -12.58 -9.95
CA THR A 77 2.76 -13.44 -11.09
C THR A 77 4.01 -14.22 -11.53
N HIS A 78 5.17 -13.56 -11.59
CA HIS A 78 6.44 -14.21 -11.95
C HIS A 78 6.86 -15.26 -10.91
N VAL A 79 6.75 -14.94 -9.63
CA VAL A 79 7.07 -15.90 -8.55
C VAL A 79 6.12 -17.10 -8.57
N LYS A 80 4.82 -16.89 -8.78
CA LYS A 80 3.83 -17.99 -8.92
C LYS A 80 4.13 -18.86 -10.14
N LEU A 81 4.50 -18.25 -11.27
CA LEU A 81 4.91 -18.98 -12.47
C LEU A 81 6.14 -19.85 -12.21
N LEU A 82 7.17 -19.32 -11.55
CA LEU A 82 8.38 -20.07 -11.21
C LEU A 82 8.07 -21.25 -10.28
N LYS A 83 7.25 -21.04 -9.25
CA LYS A 83 6.81 -22.12 -8.35
C LYS A 83 6.09 -23.23 -9.12
N LYS A 84 5.17 -22.86 -10.01
CA LYS A 84 4.44 -23.81 -10.86
C LYS A 84 5.36 -24.62 -11.78
N TYR A 85 6.40 -23.98 -12.35
CA TYR A 85 7.39 -24.68 -13.18
C TYR A 85 8.27 -25.63 -12.36
N SER A 86 8.66 -25.24 -11.14
CA SER A 86 9.43 -26.07 -10.23
C SER A 86 8.63 -27.31 -9.81
N ASP A 87 7.38 -27.13 -9.36
CA ASP A 87 6.53 -28.24 -8.92
C ASP A 87 6.27 -29.25 -10.06
N LYS A 88 6.14 -28.77 -11.31
CA LYS A 88 5.90 -29.63 -12.49
C LYS A 88 7.14 -30.38 -13.00
N LYS A 89 8.33 -30.06 -12.50
CA LYS A 89 9.60 -30.72 -12.89
C LYS A 89 10.01 -31.83 -11.90
N VAL A 90 9.37 -31.87 -10.73
CA VAL A 90 9.69 -32.77 -9.61
C VAL A 90 8.62 -33.86 -9.42
N GLY A 91 7.43 -33.70 -10.02
CA GLY A 91 6.40 -34.74 -10.14
C GLY A 91 6.44 -35.41 -11.51
#